data_AF-A0A8X6VAP8-F1
#
_entry.id   AF-A0A8X6VAP8-F1
#
_cell.length_a   1.000
_cell.length_b   1.000
_cell.length_c   1.000
_cell.angle_alpha   90.00
_cell.angle_beta   90.00
_cell.angle_gamma   90.00
#
_symmetry.space_group_name_H-M   'P 1'
#
loop_
_entity.id
_entity.type
_entity.pdbx_description
1 polymer ?
#
loop_
_entity_poly.entity_id
_entity_poly.type
_entity_poly.pdbx_seq_one_letter_code
_entity_poly.pdbx_strand_id
1 'polypeptide(L)'
;MAEAVREAVDENDGKRDLAVAVDGSWQKRGFSSKNGLVTVTSVDTGKVIDVEVFSKRICPNKTKHLQNCKRNFEGYSGKMEVAGALSIFQRSQSLYNVRYTKYLGDGDSKAFTSIVENKVYGDHCSVEKLECIGHVMKRMGHVFDA
;
A
#
# COMPACT_ATOMS: atom_id res chain seq x y z
N MET A 1 -11.03 10.13 -3.00
CA MET A 1 -10.15 9.63 -1.93
C MET A 1 -10.33 10.45 -0.64
N ALA A 2 -10.22 11.77 -0.63
CA ALA A 2 -10.45 12.59 0.58
C ALA A 2 -11.78 12.31 1.30
N GLU A 3 -12.89 12.14 0.57
CA GLU A 3 -14.18 11.79 1.15
C GLU A 3 -14.19 10.39 1.80
N ALA A 4 -13.57 9.40 1.15
CA ALA A 4 -13.42 8.05 1.70
C ALA A 4 -12.54 8.06 2.97
N VAL A 5 -11.52 8.93 3.03
CA VAL A 5 -10.72 9.11 4.24
C VAL A 5 -11.55 9.72 5.36
N ARG A 6 -12.36 10.75 5.06
CA ARG A 6 -13.24 11.37 6.06
C ARG A 6 -14.22 10.33 6.64
N GLU A 7 -14.85 9.55 5.78
CA GLU A 7 -15.76 8.49 6.23
C GLU A 7 -15.04 7.42 7.06
N ALA A 8 -13.82 7.03 6.69
CA ALA A 8 -13.02 6.12 7.51
C ALA A 8 -12.67 6.70 8.88
N VAL A 9 -12.53 8.02 9.01
CA VAL A 9 -12.35 8.70 10.30
C VAL A 9 -13.66 8.71 11.08
N ASP A 10 -14.79 8.97 10.43
CA ASP A 10 -16.11 9.02 11.08
C ASP A 10 -16.51 7.64 11.63
N GLU A 11 -16.32 6.56 10.85
CA GLU A 11 -16.55 5.17 11.29
C GLU A 11 -15.57 4.71 12.39
N ASN A 12 -14.44 5.38 12.55
CA ASN A 12 -13.43 5.11 13.58
C ASN A 12 -13.58 6.04 14.81
N ASP A 13 -14.81 6.44 15.15
CA ASP A 13 -15.13 7.36 16.25
C ASP A 13 -14.40 8.72 16.19
N GLY A 14 -14.12 9.23 14.98
CA GLY A 14 -13.35 10.45 14.78
C GLY A 14 -11.84 10.29 15.03
N LYS A 15 -11.35 9.08 15.32
CA LYS A 15 -9.92 8.82 15.50
C LYS A 15 -9.22 8.82 14.14
N ARG A 16 -8.10 9.53 14.07
CA ARG A 16 -7.28 9.68 12.85
C ARG A 16 -6.24 8.58 12.66
N ASP A 17 -6.22 7.61 13.58
CA ASP A 17 -5.36 6.43 13.55
C ASP A 17 -6.16 5.27 12.93
N LEU A 18 -5.93 5.01 11.65
CA LEU A 18 -6.74 4.10 10.85
C LEU A 18 -6.07 2.73 10.68
N ALA A 19 -6.91 1.68 10.63
CA ALA A 19 -6.51 0.37 10.18
C ALA A 19 -6.65 0.27 8.66
N VAL A 20 -5.59 -0.18 7.99
CA VAL A 20 -5.55 -0.22 6.53
C VAL A 20 -5.06 -1.55 5.99
N ALA A 21 -5.67 -1.99 4.90
CA ALA A 21 -5.20 -3.06 4.05
C ALA A 21 -4.37 -2.48 2.90
N VAL A 22 -3.18 -3.03 2.68
CA VAL A 22 -2.27 -2.63 1.61
C VAL A 22 -2.16 -3.77 0.61
N ASP A 23 -2.41 -3.46 -0.65
CA ASP A 23 -2.31 -4.43 -1.75
C ASP A 23 -1.66 -3.82 -2.99
N GLY A 24 -0.94 -4.66 -3.74
CA GLY A 24 -0.18 -4.30 -4.93
C GLY A 24 -0.67 -5.07 -6.15
N SER A 25 -1.03 -4.36 -7.22
CA SER A 25 -1.46 -4.97 -8.48
C SER A 25 -0.52 -4.62 -9.63
N TRP A 26 -0.31 -5.60 -10.52
CA TRP A 26 0.63 -5.51 -11.63
C TRP A 26 -0.06 -5.80 -12.95
N GLN A 27 0.25 -5.02 -13.99
CA GLN A 27 -0.32 -5.24 -15.34
C GLN A 27 -0.06 -6.66 -15.88
N LYS A 28 1.05 -7.28 -15.50
CA LYS A 28 1.38 -8.66 -15.87
C LYS A 28 1.65 -9.49 -14.62
N ARG A 29 1.06 -10.68 -14.57
CA ARG A 29 1.41 -11.71 -13.58
C ARG A 29 2.80 -12.26 -13.91
N GLY A 30 3.73 -12.21 -12.96
CA GLY A 30 5.10 -12.71 -13.10
C GLY A 30 6.17 -11.73 -12.62
N PHE A 31 7.43 -12.13 -12.68
CA PHE A 31 8.55 -11.39 -12.06
C PHE A 31 8.85 -10.02 -12.70
N SER A 32 8.30 -9.73 -13.88
CA SER A 32 8.46 -8.42 -14.55
C SER A 32 7.11 -7.80 -14.94
N SER A 33 6.77 -6.70 -14.28
CA SER A 33 5.74 -5.79 -14.74
C SER A 33 6.34 -4.42 -15.05
N LYS A 34 5.72 -3.76 -16.02
CA LYS A 34 6.09 -2.41 -16.49
C LYS A 34 5.25 -1.32 -15.84
N ASN A 35 4.07 -1.68 -15.36
CA ASN A 35 3.16 -0.80 -14.64
C ASN A 35 2.69 -1.51 -13.36
N GLY A 36 2.50 -0.72 -12.32
CA GLY A 36 2.07 -1.20 -11.02
C GLY A 36 1.20 -0.18 -10.33
N LEU A 37 0.38 -0.66 -9.41
CA LEU A 37 -0.48 0.13 -8.56
C LEU A 37 -0.35 -0.42 -7.15
N VAL A 38 -0.18 0.45 -6.17
CA VAL A 38 -0.33 0.12 -4.76
C VAL A 38 -1.56 0.85 -4.25
N THR A 39 -2.45 0.13 -3.59
CA THR A 39 -3.67 0.71 -3.02
C THR A 39 -3.67 0.50 -1.51
N VAL A 40 -4.17 1.52 -0.80
CA VAL A 40 -4.46 1.45 0.62
C VAL A 40 -5.96 1.57 0.80
N THR A 41 -6.54 0.58 1.45
CA THR A 41 -7.97 0.43 1.69
C THR A 41 -8.22 0.49 3.19
N SER A 42 -9.18 1.30 3.64
CA SER A 42 -9.60 1.28 5.05
C SER A 42 -10.21 -0.08 5.38
N VAL A 43 -9.78 -0.69 6.49
CA VAL A 43 -10.30 -1.98 6.94
C VAL A 43 -11.75 -1.84 7.38
N ASP A 44 -12.09 -0.72 8.03
CA ASP A 44 -13.41 -0.49 8.61
C ASP A 44 -14.47 -0.20 7.54
N THR A 45 -14.14 0.61 6.54
CA THR A 45 -15.08 1.01 5.48
C THR A 45 -15.02 0.15 4.22
N GLY A 46 -13.92 -0.59 4.02
CA GLY A 46 -13.63 -1.29 2.77
C GLY A 46 -13.36 -0.37 1.58
N LYS A 47 -13.21 0.95 1.80
CA LYS A 47 -13.00 1.94 0.74
C LYS A 47 -11.53 2.19 0.47
N VAL A 48 -11.17 2.37 -0.81
CA VAL A 48 -9.82 2.79 -1.20
C VAL A 48 -9.63 4.26 -0.80
N ILE A 49 -8.67 4.49 0.10
CA ILE A 49 -8.39 5.80 0.68
C ILE A 49 -7.15 6.45 0.08
N ASP A 50 -6.20 5.67 -0.46
CA ASP A 50 -5.04 6.21 -1.16
C ASP A 50 -4.47 5.22 -2.21
N VAL A 51 -3.83 5.75 -3.26
CA VAL A 51 -3.24 4.96 -4.34
C VAL A 51 -1.92 5.54 -4.85
N GLU A 52 -0.94 4.69 -5.12
CA GLU A 52 0.32 5.06 -5.77
C GLU A 52 0.48 4.27 -7.08
N VAL A 53 0.77 4.98 -8.18
CA VAL A 53 0.85 4.39 -9.52
C VAL A 53 2.28 4.43 -10.01
N PHE A 54 2.84 3.29 -10.39
CA PHE A 54 4.18 3.19 -10.93
C PHE A 54 4.22 2.80 -12.41
N SER A 55 5.14 3.42 -13.16
CA SER A 55 5.48 3.10 -14.54
C SER A 55 7.00 3.04 -14.72
N LYS A 56 7.48 1.94 -15.32
CA LYS A 56 8.87 1.76 -15.76
C LYS A 56 9.10 2.25 -17.20
N ARG A 57 8.04 2.64 -17.93
CA ARG A 57 8.15 3.02 -19.35
C ARG A 57 8.06 4.52 -19.53
N ILE A 58 8.92 5.04 -20.40
CA ILE A 58 8.72 6.31 -21.09
C ILE A 58 8.04 5.97 -22.40
N CYS A 59 6.95 6.67 -22.73
CA CYS A 59 6.19 6.42 -23.96
C CYS A 59 7.04 6.76 -25.20
N PRO A 60 7.29 5.82 -26.13
CA PRO A 60 8.21 6.04 -27.25
C PRO A 60 7.64 6.84 -28.44
N ASN A 61 6.36 7.22 -28.47
CA ASN A 61 5.73 7.92 -29.61
C ASN A 61 5.03 9.23 -29.20
N LYS A 62 5.61 10.37 -29.60
CA LYS A 62 5.27 11.74 -29.18
C LYS A 62 4.41 12.52 -30.19
N THR A 63 3.18 12.11 -30.48
CA THR A 63 2.27 12.99 -31.25
C THR A 63 0.86 13.15 -30.68
N LYS A 64 0.37 12.23 -29.84
CA LYS A 64 -0.99 12.33 -29.25
C LYS A 64 -1.08 11.87 -27.80
N HIS A 65 0.04 11.75 -27.09
CA HIS A 65 0.04 11.27 -25.72
C HIS A 65 0.14 12.41 -24.72
N LEU A 66 -0.66 12.33 -23.65
CA LEU A 66 -0.74 13.30 -22.55
C LEU A 66 0.66 13.72 -22.08
N GLN A 67 0.83 15.02 -21.80
CA GLN A 67 2.07 15.68 -21.34
C GLN A 67 2.75 15.03 -20.11
N ASN A 68 2.12 14.04 -19.48
CA ASN A 68 2.51 13.46 -18.20
C ASN A 68 2.94 11.98 -18.24
N CYS A 69 3.24 11.38 -19.42
CA CYS A 69 3.84 10.03 -19.45
C CYS A 69 5.30 10.07 -18.99
N LYS A 70 5.48 10.04 -17.67
CA LYS A 70 6.78 10.03 -17.00
C LYS A 70 7.04 8.65 -16.40
N ARG A 71 8.21 8.09 -16.67
CA ARG A 71 8.74 6.97 -15.87
C ARG A 71 8.98 7.49 -14.46
N ASN A 72 8.39 6.85 -13.46
CA ASN A 72 8.53 7.24 -12.06
C ASN A 72 9.11 6.11 -11.18
N PHE A 73 9.48 4.97 -11.78
CA PHE A 73 10.08 3.86 -11.05
C PHE A 73 11.27 3.23 -11.76
N GLU A 74 12.27 2.86 -10.95
CA GLU A 74 13.46 2.12 -11.36
C GLU A 74 13.69 0.95 -10.40
N GLY A 75 13.80 -0.27 -10.94
CA GLY A 75 14.01 -1.49 -10.16
C GLY A 75 13.07 -2.65 -10.50
N TYR A 76 13.12 -3.69 -9.68
CA TYR A 76 12.27 -4.89 -9.82
C TYR A 76 10.84 -4.62 -9.36
N SER A 77 9.89 -5.41 -9.86
CA SER A 77 8.45 -5.18 -9.64
C SER A 77 8.06 -5.27 -8.16
N GLY A 78 8.63 -6.21 -7.41
CA GLY A 78 8.43 -6.27 -5.95
C GLY A 78 8.92 -5.04 -5.16
N LYS A 79 9.88 -4.23 -5.65
CA LYS A 79 10.24 -2.96 -4.98
C LYS A 79 9.18 -1.89 -5.14
N MET A 80 8.32 -1.99 -6.17
CA MET A 80 7.26 -1.01 -6.39
C MET A 80 6.24 -1.08 -5.26
N GLU A 81 5.97 -2.26 -4.72
CA GLU A 81 5.07 -2.43 -3.58
C GLU A 81 5.64 -1.73 -2.34
N VAL A 82 6.90 -2.01 -2.01
CA VAL A 82 7.62 -1.39 -0.89
C VAL A 82 7.66 0.13 -1.02
N ALA A 83 8.04 0.64 -2.19
CA ALA A 83 8.12 2.08 -2.45
C ALA A 83 6.74 2.75 -2.42
N GLY A 84 5.70 2.08 -2.93
CA GLY A 84 4.33 2.60 -2.94
C GLY A 84 3.74 2.67 -1.55
N ALA A 85 3.87 1.59 -0.78
CA ALA A 85 3.43 1.55 0.60
C ALA A 85 4.13 2.64 1.43
N LEU A 86 5.45 2.78 1.29
CA LEU A 86 6.21 3.83 1.98
C LEU A 86 5.74 5.24 1.58
N SER A 87 5.57 5.50 0.28
CA SER A 87 5.14 6.81 -0.22
C SER A 87 3.75 7.21 0.30
N ILE A 88 2.81 6.26 0.29
CA ILE A 88 1.45 6.46 0.80
C ILE A 88 1.47 6.76 2.31
N PHE A 89 2.26 6.00 3.08
CA PHE A 89 2.37 6.19 4.53
C PHE A 89 3.05 7.52 4.89
N GLN A 90 4.01 7.99 4.09
CA GLN A 90 4.67 9.28 4.31
C GLN A 90 3.74 10.47 4.04
N ARG A 91 2.89 10.38 3.02
CA ARG A 91 2.00 11.51 2.65
C ARG A 91 0.65 11.53 3.38
N SER A 92 0.27 10.45 4.06
CA SER A 92 -1.03 10.32 4.74
C SER A 92 -1.31 11.48 5.70
N GLN A 93 -0.31 11.86 6.50
CA GLN A 93 -0.41 12.98 7.45
C GLN A 93 -0.54 14.33 6.74
N SER A 94 0.28 14.60 5.74
CA SER A 94 0.27 15.91 5.06
C SER A 94 -0.94 16.10 4.16
N LEU A 95 -1.41 15.03 3.51
CA LEU A 95 -2.49 15.08 2.53
C LEU A 95 -3.88 14.99 3.18
N TYR A 96 -4.04 14.13 4.18
CA TYR A 96 -5.35 13.85 4.79
C TYR A 96 -5.41 14.03 6.31
N ASN A 97 -4.28 14.34 6.95
CA ASN A 97 -4.16 14.45 8.40
C ASN A 97 -4.62 13.17 9.12
N VAL A 98 -4.19 12.00 8.62
CA VAL A 98 -4.42 10.68 9.21
C VAL A 98 -3.11 9.91 9.33
N ARG A 99 -3.07 8.93 10.23
CA ARG A 99 -1.96 8.00 10.41
C ARG A 99 -2.48 6.58 10.25
N TYR A 100 -1.71 5.75 9.56
CA TYR A 100 -2.04 4.35 9.37
C TYR A 100 -1.30 3.51 10.42
N THR A 101 -1.98 3.21 11.52
CA THR A 101 -1.35 2.56 12.69
C THR A 101 -1.46 1.05 12.66
N LYS A 102 -2.41 0.49 11.91
CA LYS A 102 -2.52 -0.96 11.70
C LYS A 102 -2.43 -1.30 10.22
N TYR A 103 -1.51 -2.20 9.89
CA TYR A 103 -1.21 -2.64 8.53
C TYR A 103 -1.68 -4.08 8.35
N LEU A 104 -2.60 -4.32 7.43
CA LEU A 104 -2.99 -5.64 6.95
C LEU A 104 -2.43 -5.83 5.55
N GLY A 105 -1.63 -6.87 5.32
CA GLY A 105 -1.08 -7.16 4.00
C GLY A 105 -0.77 -8.64 3.83
N ASP A 106 -0.52 -9.07 2.59
CA ASP A 106 -0.09 -10.44 2.33
C ASP A 106 1.32 -10.69 2.90
N GLY A 107 1.62 -11.94 3.24
CA GLY A 107 2.72 -12.32 4.14
C GLY A 107 4.14 -11.93 3.73
N ASP A 108 4.37 -11.33 2.55
CA ASP A 108 5.68 -10.74 2.22
C ASP A 108 5.91 -9.48 3.07
N SER A 109 6.76 -9.62 4.08
CA SER A 109 6.90 -8.62 5.14
C SER A 109 7.79 -7.43 4.75
N LYS A 110 8.31 -7.36 3.51
CA LYS A 110 9.26 -6.30 3.10
C LYS A 110 8.65 -4.90 3.11
N ALA A 111 7.40 -4.74 2.69
CA ALA A 111 6.73 -3.44 2.69
C ALA A 111 6.54 -2.94 4.14
N PHE A 112 6.06 -3.82 5.03
CA PHE A 112 5.91 -3.53 6.45
C PHE A 112 7.25 -3.19 7.12
N THR A 113 8.29 -4.01 6.91
CA THR A 113 9.64 -3.75 7.43
C THR A 113 10.15 -2.37 7.01
N SER A 114 9.98 -2.01 5.73
CA SER A 114 10.40 -0.69 5.23
C SER A 114 9.64 0.46 5.91
N ILE A 115 8.34 0.33 6.16
CA ILE A 115 7.54 1.35 6.86
C ILE A 115 8.04 1.55 8.29
N VAL A 116 8.31 0.45 9.01
CA VAL A 116 8.79 0.49 10.40
C VAL A 116 10.19 1.08 10.49
N GLU A 117 11.10 0.67 9.61
CA GLU A 117 12.49 1.18 9.56
C GLU A 117 12.55 2.67 9.25
N ASN A 118 11.67 3.17 8.38
CA ASN A 118 11.62 4.58 8.01
C ASN A 118 10.91 5.47 9.04
N LYS A 119 10.36 4.89 10.12
CA LYS A 119 9.67 5.63 11.20
C LYS A 119 8.74 6.73 10.68
N VAL A 120 7.86 6.35 9.76
CA VAL A 120 6.99 7.30 9.01
C VAL A 120 6.16 8.24 9.90
N TYR A 121 5.89 7.84 11.14
CA TYR A 121 5.15 8.61 12.15
C TYR A 121 6.01 9.00 13.38
N GLY A 122 7.34 8.88 13.30
CA GLY A 122 8.28 9.16 14.39
C GLY A 122 8.45 8.02 15.40
N ASP A 123 9.22 8.26 16.47
CA ASP A 123 9.56 7.25 17.48
C ASP A 123 8.40 6.86 18.40
N HIS A 124 7.37 7.70 18.49
CA HIS A 124 6.24 7.50 19.42
C HIS A 124 5.05 6.76 18.79
N CYS A 125 5.09 6.46 17.50
CA CYS A 125 3.98 5.83 16.78
C CYS A 125 4.51 4.73 15.85
N SER A 126 4.45 3.50 16.32
CA SER A 126 4.77 2.31 15.52
C SER A 126 3.53 1.77 14.81
N VAL A 127 3.75 1.18 13.64
CA VAL A 127 2.70 0.51 12.87
C VAL A 127 2.63 -0.96 13.32
N GLU A 128 1.45 -1.41 13.72
CA GLU A 128 1.17 -2.80 14.08
C GLU A 128 0.83 -3.61 12.83
N LYS A 129 1.43 -4.80 12.67
CA LYS A 129 1.09 -5.71 11.59
C LYS A 129 -0.07 -6.62 12.01
N LEU A 130 -1.15 -6.58 11.24
CA LEU A 130 -2.27 -7.52 11.31
C LEU A 130 -2.04 -8.66 10.31
N GLU A 131 -2.55 -9.84 10.64
CA GLU A 131 -2.46 -11.04 9.79
C GLU A 131 -3.86 -11.43 9.31
N CYS A 132 -3.97 -11.76 8.02
CA CYS A 132 -5.23 -12.24 7.45
C CYS A 132 -5.49 -13.69 7.90
N ILE A 133 -6.72 -14.01 8.31
CA ILE A 133 -7.13 -15.37 8.72
C ILE A 133 -6.82 -16.39 7.61
N GLY A 134 -7.08 -16.05 6.35
CA GLY A 134 -6.76 -16.91 5.21
C GLY A 134 -5.26 -17.17 5.07
N HIS A 135 -4.42 -16.20 5.41
CA HIS A 135 -2.97 -16.37 5.44
C HIS A 135 -2.54 -17.29 6.61
N VAL A 136 -3.12 -17.11 7.79
CA VAL A 136 -2.89 -18.00 8.95
C VAL A 136 -3.31 -19.44 8.61
N MET A 137 -4.48 -19.63 8.00
CA MET A 137 -4.99 -20.95 7.63
C MET A 137 -4.06 -21.68 6.65
N LYS A 138 -3.51 -20.99 5.64
CA LYS A 138 -2.50 -21.56 4.73
C LYS A 138 -1.26 -22.06 5.47
N ARG A 139 -0.80 -21.34 6.51
CA ARG A 139 0.33 -21.78 7.34
C ARG A 139 -0.02 -23.01 8.17
N MET A 140 -1.23 -23.08 8.72
CA MET A 140 -1.68 -24.20 9.57
C MET A 140 -1.94 -25.48 8.76
N GLY A 141 -2.34 -25.38 7.49
CA GLY A 141 -2.60 -26.55 6.63
C GLY A 141 -1.36 -27.43 6.39
N HIS A 142 -0.15 -26.86 6.42
CA HIS A 142 1.09 -27.63 6.29
C HIS A 142 1.41 -28.57 7.47
N VAL A 143 0.67 -28.46 8.58
CA VAL A 143 0.90 -29.29 9.79
C VAL A 143 0.06 -30.58 9.77
N PHE A 144 -0.98 -30.66 8.94
CA PHE A 144 -1.92 -31.79 8.93
C PHE A 144 -1.78 -32.74 7.72
N ASP A 145 -0.82 -32.50 6.84
CA ASP A 145 -0.50 -33.35 5.67
C ASP A 145 0.77 -34.21 5.90
N ALA A 146 1.07 -34.61 7.14
CA ALA A 146 2.23 -35.45 7.50
C ALA A 146 1.81 -36.78 8.16
#